data_AF-A0A5C7X247-F1
#
_entry.id   AF-A0A5C7X247-F1
#
_cell.length_a   1.000
_cell.length_b   1.000
_cell.length_c   1.000
_cell.angle_alpha   90.00
_cell.angle_beta   90.00
_cell.angle_gamma   90.00
#
_symmetry.space_group_name_H-M   'P 1'
#
loop_
_entity.id
_entity.type
_entity.pdbx_description
1 polymer ?
#
loop_
_entity_poly.entity_id
_entity_poly.type
_entity_poly.pdbx_seq_one_letter_code
_entity_poly.pdbx_strand_id
1 'polypeptide(L)'
;MAGPTAVATATTGAAPTADATAPVGDVLGNIAAFFGLPGAPATTAPTIGALPIFTRLVIDDIFGGSTPPPTVDSTTVITGLFREIMRANPTAEELQTYSALWNLTGINGVVAGLYSSTAFRQNQVNSYYLELLGRVATQHELSWGTSGLVWGVPEPLFAASIAGSPEYYLSSNAGGGPNGPSPSAVSFVDLLYRTLVGGTPDPAVAPDYVQQVQAGLPTGLVSLQFVTTDPFRQVKVLETFQVLGLSPTPQVVYDYVDRWYLYGGLTGISTLLLASGENAVRIQQGLVELPDMVAAAQLQQLLLAPYVDGPTGFYALFNDLFDNPTAEVNCKKTPDNCANPGLYELLTTGGVSRGIPNAAINVEQMAVPVARLLPSQNEISLASSLGFPLGRDPESIRTYFQGGDVKVAGQFVLTSADGQYVVDGHHRWSQLFVINPFANIVATDIGYVPNPKEALAQTQVAIAAQTGWLGSSSAGNDNLFTISQTEFNTQVAAIINNGAYPDGTPLAGQPTKPAVLEVFTEYLGLDGQTDDEKMVSIENYLWSNVERMRQNNFYITDAPGRPVMPQTSRSTFQPVLGLMQGPSPLSYSFPIISYLG
;
A
#
# COMPACT_ATOMS: atom_id res chain seq x y z
N MET A 1 5.03 23.70 64.26
CA MET A 1 5.10 23.21 65.65
C MET A 1 4.19 21.98 65.76
N ALA A 2 4.79 20.86 66.17
CA ALA A 2 4.20 19.67 66.81
C ALA A 2 2.91 19.03 66.23
N GLY A 3 3.03 17.77 65.76
CA GLY A 3 1.94 16.77 65.88
C GLY A 3 1.81 16.29 67.34
N PRO A 4 1.29 15.08 67.67
CA PRO A 4 0.82 13.97 66.82
C PRO A 4 -0.42 13.18 67.38
N THR A 5 -0.62 11.94 66.90
CA THR A 5 -1.25 10.74 67.56
C THR A 5 -2.79 10.66 67.73
N ALA A 6 -3.49 9.51 67.63
CA ALA A 6 -3.24 8.12 67.21
C ALA A 6 -4.52 7.25 67.37
N VAL A 7 -4.72 6.28 66.46
CA VAL A 7 -5.16 4.87 66.66
C VAL A 7 -6.54 4.54 67.31
N ALA A 8 -7.41 3.79 66.58
CA ALA A 8 -7.73 2.37 66.86
C ALA A 8 -8.91 1.81 66.02
N THR A 9 -8.74 0.56 65.60
CA THR A 9 -9.57 -0.33 64.76
C THR A 9 -10.48 -1.28 65.55
N ALA A 10 -11.61 -1.73 64.98
CA ALA A 10 -12.22 -3.10 65.06
C ALA A 10 -13.65 -3.08 64.47
N THR A 11 -13.92 -3.60 63.26
CA THR A 11 -14.29 -4.99 62.83
C THR A 11 -15.73 -5.48 63.09
N THR A 12 -16.30 -6.00 61.99
CA THR A 12 -17.26 -7.11 61.79
C THR A 12 -18.78 -6.90 61.95
N GLY A 13 -19.49 -7.19 60.85
CA GLY A 13 -20.92 -7.50 60.80
C GLY A 13 -21.43 -7.64 59.38
N ALA A 14 -21.47 -8.87 58.85
CA ALA A 14 -22.00 -9.19 57.53
C ALA A 14 -23.54 -9.18 57.49
N ALA A 15 -24.07 -8.68 56.36
CA ALA A 15 -25.36 -8.85 55.65
C ALA A 15 -26.65 -9.20 56.43
N PRO A 16 -27.80 -8.66 55.94
CA PRO A 16 -28.60 -9.51 55.07
C PRO A 16 -29.11 -8.81 53.79
N THR A 17 -29.25 -9.62 52.76
CA THR A 17 -29.97 -9.39 51.50
C THR A 17 -31.47 -9.23 51.72
N ALA A 18 -32.13 -8.33 50.97
CA ALA A 18 -33.56 -8.37 50.71
C ALA A 18 -33.90 -7.73 49.35
N ASP A 19 -34.87 -8.38 48.69
CA ASP A 19 -35.26 -8.33 47.30
C ASP A 19 -35.84 -7.03 46.74
N ALA A 20 -35.61 -6.89 45.43
CA ALA A 20 -36.54 -6.49 44.37
C ALA A 20 -37.79 -5.67 44.73
N THR A 21 -37.77 -4.41 44.31
CA THR A 21 -38.94 -3.74 43.73
C THR A 21 -38.57 -3.22 42.35
N ALA A 22 -39.17 -3.80 41.31
CA ALA A 22 -39.08 -3.27 39.95
C ALA A 22 -39.82 -1.92 39.88
N PRO A 23 -39.22 -0.83 39.37
CA PRO A 23 -40.00 0.29 38.92
C PRO A 23 -40.39 0.10 37.46
N VAL A 24 -41.68 0.30 37.23
CA VAL A 24 -42.32 0.53 35.93
C VAL A 24 -41.47 1.51 35.11
N GLY A 25 -41.24 1.14 33.84
CA GLY A 25 -40.27 1.75 32.94
C GLY A 25 -40.32 3.28 32.87
N ASP A 26 -39.18 3.89 33.15
CA ASP A 26 -38.89 5.26 32.75
C ASP A 26 -38.59 5.29 31.25
N VAL A 27 -39.66 5.42 30.46
CA VAL A 27 -39.59 5.53 29.00
C VAL A 27 -38.80 6.79 28.58
N LEU A 28 -38.71 7.81 29.44
CA LEU A 28 -37.96 9.05 29.16
C LEU A 28 -36.49 8.98 29.61
N GLY A 29 -36.19 8.26 30.69
CA GLY A 29 -34.83 7.97 31.14
C GLY A 29 -34.03 7.10 30.16
N ASN A 30 -34.70 6.15 29.49
CA ASN A 30 -34.08 5.37 28.41
C ASN A 30 -33.79 6.22 27.16
N ILE A 31 -34.57 7.26 26.90
CA ILE A 31 -34.32 8.21 25.80
C ILE A 31 -33.13 9.12 26.15
N ALA A 32 -33.01 9.59 27.40
CA ALA A 32 -31.84 10.36 27.85
C ALA A 32 -30.54 9.52 27.89
N ALA A 33 -30.63 8.24 28.25
CA ALA A 33 -29.53 7.28 28.17
C ALA A 33 -29.15 6.94 26.71
N PHE A 34 -30.14 6.88 25.81
CA PHE A 34 -29.94 6.75 24.36
C PHE A 34 -29.19 7.96 23.75
N PHE A 35 -29.22 9.13 24.39
CA PHE A 35 -28.59 10.37 23.91
C PHE A 35 -27.27 10.74 24.61
N GLY A 36 -26.75 9.89 25.49
CA GLY A 36 -25.41 10.02 26.07
C GLY A 36 -25.19 11.23 26.98
N LEU A 37 -25.43 11.07 28.29
CA LEU A 37 -24.79 11.93 29.30
C LEU A 37 -23.35 11.45 29.58
N PRO A 38 -22.42 12.34 30.00
CA PRO A 38 -21.00 12.04 30.13
C PRO A 38 -20.72 10.88 31.09
N GLY A 39 -19.98 9.85 30.65
CA GLY A 39 -19.46 8.79 31.52
C GLY A 39 -19.59 7.34 31.03
N ALA A 40 -20.23 7.09 29.88
CA ALA A 40 -20.31 5.75 29.30
C ALA A 40 -18.98 5.38 28.58
N PRO A 41 -18.49 4.12 28.65
CA PRO A 41 -17.38 3.64 27.82
C PRO A 41 -17.52 4.02 26.34
N ALA A 42 -16.40 4.24 25.63
CA ALA A 42 -16.36 4.78 24.26
C ALA A 42 -17.18 4.01 23.19
N THR A 43 -17.66 2.81 23.53
CA THR A 43 -18.43 1.88 22.73
C THR A 43 -19.91 1.75 23.14
N THR A 44 -20.34 2.35 24.27
CA THR A 44 -21.57 1.94 25.00
C THR A 44 -22.75 2.91 24.95
N ALA A 45 -22.69 4.04 24.24
CA ALA A 45 -23.88 4.86 24.01
C ALA A 45 -23.86 5.50 22.63
N PRO A 46 -25.00 5.58 21.93
CA PRO A 46 -25.13 6.38 20.71
C PRO A 46 -24.72 7.82 21.02
N THR A 47 -23.90 8.40 20.14
CA THR A 47 -23.56 9.82 20.25
C THR A 47 -24.72 10.67 19.68
N ILE A 48 -24.66 12.00 19.83
CA ILE A 48 -25.60 12.91 19.15
C ILE A 48 -25.63 12.65 17.63
N GLY A 49 -24.55 12.12 17.05
CA GLY A 49 -24.47 11.71 15.65
C GLY A 49 -25.42 10.57 15.25
N ALA A 50 -25.99 9.82 16.19
CA ALA A 50 -26.96 8.76 15.90
C ALA A 50 -28.31 9.31 15.42
N LEU A 51 -28.71 10.49 15.89
CA LEU A 51 -30.00 11.12 15.59
C LEU A 51 -30.28 11.30 14.08
N PRO A 52 -29.39 11.94 13.30
CA PRO A 52 -29.62 12.11 11.88
C PRO A 52 -29.64 10.77 11.12
N ILE A 53 -28.82 9.80 11.52
CA ILE A 53 -28.78 8.46 10.91
C ILE A 53 -30.10 7.73 11.18
N PHE A 54 -30.50 7.66 12.46
CA PHE A 54 -31.72 6.97 12.88
C PHE A 54 -32.98 7.57 12.23
N THR A 55 -33.13 8.89 12.30
CA THR A 55 -34.30 9.60 11.73
C THR A 55 -34.47 9.24 10.25
N ARG A 56 -33.35 9.14 9.54
CA ARG A 56 -33.37 8.82 8.13
C ARG A 56 -33.71 7.36 7.84
N LEU A 57 -33.11 6.41 8.55
CA LEU A 57 -33.47 4.99 8.39
C LEU A 57 -34.96 4.74 8.63
N VAL A 58 -35.56 5.45 9.61
CA VAL A 58 -37.01 5.39 9.86
C VAL A 58 -37.82 5.96 8.70
N ILE A 59 -37.39 7.08 8.09
CA ILE A 59 -38.06 7.63 6.90
C ILE A 59 -37.95 6.63 5.73
N ASP A 60 -36.78 6.02 5.53
CA ASP A 60 -36.56 5.03 4.48
C ASP A 60 -37.43 3.77 4.70
N ASP A 61 -37.66 3.31 5.93
CA ASP A 61 -38.61 2.22 6.22
C ASP A 61 -40.06 2.60 5.89
N ILE A 62 -40.46 3.84 6.15
CA ILE A 62 -41.84 4.31 5.92
C ILE A 62 -42.12 4.48 4.42
N PHE A 63 -41.16 4.99 3.65
CA PHE A 63 -41.39 5.42 2.26
C PHE A 63 -40.63 4.60 1.21
N GLY A 64 -39.52 3.95 1.59
CA GLY A 64 -38.62 3.20 0.72
C GLY A 64 -38.93 1.71 0.60
N GLY A 65 -39.80 1.17 1.46
CA GLY A 65 -40.31 -0.20 1.33
C GLY A 65 -39.34 -1.31 1.77
N SER A 66 -38.34 -1.00 2.61
CA SER A 66 -37.57 -2.02 3.33
C SER A 66 -38.54 -2.85 4.17
N THR A 67 -38.67 -4.14 3.82
CA THR A 67 -39.49 -5.05 4.60
C THR A 67 -38.88 -5.21 5.99
N PRO A 68 -39.67 -5.11 7.08
CA PRO A 68 -39.19 -5.41 8.42
C PRO A 68 -38.47 -6.77 8.39
N PRO A 69 -37.33 -6.91 9.08
CA PRO A 69 -36.64 -8.19 9.10
C PRO A 69 -37.63 -9.28 9.56
N PRO A 70 -37.54 -10.51 9.00
CA PRO A 70 -38.30 -11.65 9.50
C PRO A 70 -38.03 -11.87 11.00
N THR A 71 -38.68 -12.83 11.66
CA THR A 71 -38.31 -13.20 13.05
C THR A 71 -36.84 -13.67 13.10
N VAL A 72 -35.95 -12.72 13.35
CA VAL A 72 -34.51 -12.87 13.49
C VAL A 72 -34.15 -12.85 14.97
N ASP A 73 -33.13 -13.61 15.36
CA ASP A 73 -32.62 -13.56 16.73
C ASP A 73 -31.83 -12.27 16.94
N SER A 74 -32.34 -11.39 17.80
CA SER A 74 -31.74 -10.07 18.03
C SER A 74 -30.31 -10.17 18.56
N THR A 75 -30.02 -11.18 19.39
CA THR A 75 -28.68 -11.37 19.95
C THR A 75 -27.66 -11.70 18.86
N THR A 76 -28.02 -12.61 17.95
CA THR A 76 -27.21 -12.98 16.79
C THR A 76 -27.00 -11.78 15.87
N VAL A 77 -28.05 -11.02 15.57
CA VAL A 77 -27.96 -9.84 14.69
C VAL A 77 -27.10 -8.73 15.29
N ILE A 78 -27.30 -8.37 16.57
CA ILE A 78 -26.46 -7.39 17.27
C ILE A 78 -24.99 -7.84 17.25
N THR A 79 -24.73 -9.11 17.58
CA THR A 79 -23.35 -9.65 17.55
C THR A 79 -22.72 -9.56 16.16
N GLY A 80 -23.47 -9.86 15.10
CA GLY A 80 -22.97 -9.74 13.73
C GLY A 80 -22.71 -8.29 13.33
N LEU A 81 -23.60 -7.36 13.67
CA LEU A 81 -23.38 -5.93 13.40
C LEU A 81 -22.14 -5.39 14.12
N PHE A 82 -21.84 -5.86 15.33
CA PHE A 82 -20.56 -5.57 15.99
C PHE A 82 -19.36 -6.10 15.21
N ARG A 83 -19.45 -7.30 14.63
CA ARG A 83 -18.37 -7.86 13.80
C ARG A 83 -18.19 -7.11 12.49
N GLU A 84 -19.27 -6.62 11.89
CA GLU A 84 -19.19 -5.83 10.66
C GLU A 84 -18.65 -4.42 10.92
N ILE A 85 -19.14 -3.76 11.98
CA ILE A 85 -18.89 -2.34 12.24
C ILE A 85 -17.70 -2.08 13.16
N MET A 86 -17.56 -2.88 14.21
CA MET A 86 -16.50 -2.68 15.21
C MET A 86 -15.32 -3.62 15.00
N ARG A 87 -15.44 -4.58 14.06
CA ARG A 87 -14.48 -5.66 13.84
C ARG A 87 -14.10 -6.39 15.13
N ALA A 88 -15.08 -6.52 16.03
CA ALA A 88 -14.93 -7.16 17.34
C ALA A 88 -16.25 -7.82 17.77
N ASN A 89 -16.17 -8.74 18.72
CA ASN A 89 -17.37 -9.20 19.43
C ASN A 89 -17.76 -8.17 20.50
N PRO A 90 -19.05 -7.97 20.78
CA PRO A 90 -19.48 -7.12 21.88
C PRO A 90 -19.07 -7.73 23.23
N THR A 91 -18.73 -6.88 24.19
CA THR A 91 -18.68 -7.24 25.61
C THR A 91 -20.08 -7.56 26.14
N ALA A 92 -20.17 -8.18 27.33
CA ALA A 92 -21.47 -8.48 27.95
C ALA A 92 -22.30 -7.20 28.22
N GLU A 93 -21.64 -6.12 28.60
CA GLU A 93 -22.26 -4.82 28.90
C GLU A 93 -22.73 -4.11 27.62
N GLU A 94 -21.91 -4.15 26.56
CA GLU A 94 -22.29 -3.66 25.24
C GLU A 94 -23.49 -4.43 24.69
N LEU A 95 -23.45 -5.76 24.75
CA LEU A 95 -24.55 -6.58 24.27
C LEU A 95 -25.85 -6.29 25.02
N GLN A 96 -25.80 -6.11 26.34
CA GLN A 96 -26.96 -5.71 27.14
C GLN A 96 -27.51 -4.35 26.71
N THR A 97 -26.63 -3.37 26.52
CA THR A 97 -26.98 -2.01 26.11
C THR A 97 -27.65 -1.99 24.73
N TYR A 98 -27.04 -2.66 23.75
CA TYR A 98 -27.57 -2.70 22.39
C TYR A 98 -28.81 -3.60 22.27
N SER A 99 -29.00 -4.56 23.16
CA SER A 99 -30.26 -5.33 23.26
C SER A 99 -31.41 -4.46 23.76
N ALA A 100 -31.17 -3.60 24.76
CA ALA A 100 -32.15 -2.62 25.21
C ALA A 100 -32.50 -1.63 24.09
N LEU A 101 -31.49 -1.20 23.33
CA LEU A 101 -31.67 -0.31 22.19
C LEU A 101 -32.50 -0.95 21.06
N TRP A 102 -32.18 -2.20 20.72
CA TRP A 102 -32.95 -2.99 19.76
C TRP A 102 -34.43 -3.04 20.13
N ASN A 103 -34.76 -3.29 21.40
CA ASN A 103 -36.15 -3.34 21.86
C ASN A 103 -36.90 -2.01 21.70
N LEU A 104 -36.19 -0.89 21.73
CA LEU A 104 -36.78 0.45 21.59
C LEU A 104 -36.91 0.90 20.13
N THR A 105 -35.91 0.57 19.31
CA THR A 105 -35.69 1.24 18.00
C THR A 105 -35.43 0.26 16.85
N GLY A 106 -35.41 -1.04 17.13
CA GLY A 106 -35.06 -2.09 16.18
C GLY A 106 -33.62 -2.01 15.71
N ILE A 107 -33.36 -2.64 14.56
CA ILE A 107 -32.05 -2.67 13.91
C ILE A 107 -31.51 -1.27 13.57
N ASN A 108 -32.38 -0.34 13.22
CA ASN A 108 -32.01 1.02 12.82
C ASN A 108 -31.27 1.77 13.93
N GLY A 109 -31.74 1.66 15.18
CA GLY A 109 -31.05 2.33 16.29
C GLY A 109 -29.74 1.65 16.65
N VAL A 110 -29.65 0.32 16.53
CA VAL A 110 -28.38 -0.41 16.73
C VAL A 110 -27.33 0.03 15.71
N VAL A 111 -27.68 0.06 14.42
CA VAL A 111 -26.78 0.53 13.35
C VAL A 111 -26.41 2.00 13.56
N ALA A 112 -27.39 2.88 13.82
CA ALA A 112 -27.13 4.28 14.08
C ALA A 112 -26.21 4.50 15.30
N GLY A 113 -26.38 3.71 16.37
CA GLY A 113 -25.55 3.76 17.56
C GLY A 113 -24.11 3.33 17.31
N LEU A 114 -23.91 2.17 16.67
CA LEU A 114 -22.58 1.64 16.37
C LEU A 114 -21.82 2.56 15.40
N TYR A 115 -22.46 2.96 14.30
CA TYR A 115 -21.86 3.78 13.25
C TYR A 115 -21.57 5.22 13.68
N SER A 116 -22.24 5.72 14.72
CA SER A 116 -21.96 7.04 15.30
C SER A 116 -21.06 6.97 16.54
N SER A 117 -20.65 5.78 16.97
CA SER A 117 -19.83 5.61 18.17
C SER A 117 -18.45 6.26 18.01
N THR A 118 -17.93 6.81 19.10
CA THR A 118 -16.60 7.43 19.12
C THR A 118 -15.52 6.44 18.69
N ALA A 119 -15.60 5.20 19.16
CA ALA A 119 -14.63 4.16 18.81
C ALA A 119 -14.61 3.86 17.30
N PHE A 120 -15.78 3.70 16.67
CA PHE A 120 -15.87 3.53 15.21
C PHE A 120 -15.27 4.72 14.46
N ARG A 121 -15.65 5.95 14.85
CA ARG A 121 -15.17 7.17 14.18
C ARG A 121 -13.66 7.39 14.36
N GLN A 122 -13.09 7.03 15.51
CA GLN A 122 -11.63 7.07 15.71
C GLN A 122 -10.91 6.07 14.81
N ASN A 123 -11.40 4.84 14.70
CA ASN A 123 -10.84 3.85 13.80
C ASN A 123 -10.91 4.32 12.35
N GLN A 124 -12.07 4.83 11.93
CA GLN A 124 -12.26 5.40 10.60
C GLN A 124 -11.27 6.53 10.28
N VAL A 125 -11.04 7.47 11.22
CA VAL A 125 -10.05 8.53 11.02
C VAL A 125 -8.65 7.96 10.86
N ASN A 126 -8.22 7.06 11.74
CA ASN A 126 -6.90 6.44 11.63
C ASN A 126 -6.69 5.73 10.30
N SER A 127 -7.71 5.02 9.82
CA SER A 127 -7.64 4.33 8.55
C SER A 127 -7.57 5.31 7.37
N TYR A 128 -8.31 6.42 7.38
CA TYR A 128 -8.17 7.46 6.34
C TYR A 128 -6.75 8.03 6.26
N TYR A 129 -6.12 8.27 7.41
CA TYR A 129 -4.73 8.73 7.44
C TYR A 129 -3.75 7.66 6.95
N LEU A 130 -3.99 6.39 7.27
CA LEU A 130 -3.17 5.29 6.77
C LEU A 130 -3.28 5.15 5.25
N GLU A 131 -4.50 5.19 4.71
CA GLU A 131 -4.79 4.97 3.29
C GLU A 131 -4.36 6.15 2.40
N LEU A 132 -4.52 7.39 2.90
CA LEU A 132 -4.19 8.59 2.13
C LEU A 132 -2.76 9.08 2.32
N LEU A 133 -2.17 8.87 3.51
CA LEU A 133 -0.87 9.44 3.89
C LEU A 133 0.15 8.41 4.36
N GLY A 134 -0.21 7.13 4.46
CA GLY A 134 0.73 6.08 4.89
C GLY A 134 1.18 6.21 6.35
N ARG A 135 0.38 6.87 7.21
CA ARG A 135 0.70 7.07 8.63
C ARG A 135 -0.55 7.03 9.51
N VAL A 136 -0.35 6.91 10.82
CA VAL A 136 -1.42 7.11 11.79
C VAL A 136 -1.75 8.60 11.95
N ALA A 137 -2.99 8.90 12.34
CA ALA A 137 -3.39 10.26 12.68
C ALA A 137 -2.68 10.73 13.96
N THR A 138 -2.31 12.01 14.01
CA THR A 138 -1.88 12.64 15.28
C THR A 138 -3.07 12.75 16.23
N GLN A 139 -2.80 12.95 17.54
CA GLN A 139 -3.88 13.09 18.53
C GLN A 139 -4.83 14.26 18.22
N HIS A 140 -4.32 15.35 17.64
CA HIS A 140 -5.13 16.50 17.25
C HIS A 140 -6.03 16.18 16.05
N GLU A 141 -5.46 15.57 15.00
CA GLU A 141 -6.19 15.11 13.82
C GLU A 141 -7.26 14.08 14.18
N LEU A 142 -6.93 13.13 15.05
CA LEU A 142 -7.85 12.13 15.55
C LEU A 142 -9.04 12.77 16.29
N SER A 143 -8.78 13.70 17.20
CA SER A 143 -9.82 14.39 17.98
C SER A 143 -10.77 15.21 17.09
N TRP A 144 -10.21 16.03 16.20
CA TRP A 144 -11.00 16.87 15.29
C TRP A 144 -11.74 16.07 14.23
N GLY A 145 -11.07 15.09 13.61
CA GLY A 145 -11.70 14.22 12.62
C GLY A 145 -12.85 13.42 13.21
N THR A 146 -12.64 12.83 14.40
CA THR A 146 -13.69 12.09 15.12
C THR A 146 -14.88 12.99 15.41
N SER A 147 -14.63 14.19 15.94
CA SER A 147 -15.69 15.16 16.23
C SER A 147 -16.44 15.55 14.96
N GLY A 148 -15.73 15.86 13.87
CA GLY A 148 -16.34 16.24 12.59
C GLY A 148 -17.26 15.15 12.04
N LEU A 149 -16.80 13.89 12.03
CA LEU A 149 -17.59 12.77 11.54
C LEU A 149 -18.79 12.46 12.45
N VAL A 150 -18.65 12.59 13.78
CA VAL A 150 -19.77 12.49 14.73
C VAL A 150 -20.82 13.58 14.47
N TRP A 151 -20.39 14.79 14.13
CA TRP A 151 -21.29 15.91 13.79
C TRP A 151 -21.85 15.84 12.35
N GLY A 152 -21.56 14.78 11.62
CA GLY A 152 -22.15 14.52 10.31
C GLY A 152 -21.42 15.16 9.13
N VAL A 153 -20.13 15.51 9.28
CA VAL A 153 -19.29 15.78 8.11
C VAL A 153 -19.33 14.55 7.20
N PRO A 154 -19.73 14.69 5.92
CA PRO A 154 -19.77 13.55 5.02
C PRO A 154 -18.37 12.96 4.82
N GLU A 155 -18.28 11.65 4.89
CA GLU A 155 -17.03 10.90 4.81
C GLU A 155 -16.19 11.22 3.56
N PRO A 156 -16.75 11.31 2.34
CA PRO A 156 -15.99 11.72 1.17
C PRO A 156 -15.39 13.13 1.30
N LEU A 157 -16.07 14.05 1.99
CA LEU A 157 -15.57 15.41 2.21
C LEU A 157 -14.43 15.42 3.22
N PHE A 158 -14.50 14.57 4.25
CA PHE A 158 -13.38 14.37 5.17
C PHE A 158 -12.16 13.81 4.44
N ALA A 159 -12.34 12.77 3.61
CA ALA A 159 -11.26 12.22 2.78
C ALA A 159 -10.68 13.28 1.83
N ALA A 160 -11.52 14.08 1.16
CA ALA A 160 -11.08 15.18 0.31
C ALA A 160 -10.29 16.25 1.07
N SER A 161 -10.59 16.48 2.35
CA SER A 161 -9.84 17.44 3.17
C SER A 161 -8.40 16.98 3.42
N ILE A 162 -8.19 15.67 3.61
CA ILE A 162 -6.86 15.07 3.77
C ILE A 162 -6.15 15.02 2.41
N ALA A 163 -6.83 14.52 1.38
CA ALA A 163 -6.30 14.46 0.01
C ALA A 163 -6.03 15.86 -0.59
N GLY A 164 -6.65 16.90 -0.06
CA GLY A 164 -6.41 18.29 -0.45
C GLY A 164 -5.24 18.95 0.28
N SER A 165 -4.67 18.29 1.27
CA SER A 165 -3.67 18.88 2.18
C SER A 165 -2.31 19.10 1.50
N PRO A 166 -1.49 20.02 2.01
CA PRO A 166 -0.10 20.16 1.56
C PRO A 166 0.71 18.88 1.72
N GLU A 167 0.47 18.10 2.78
CA GLU A 167 1.17 16.85 3.03
C GLU A 167 0.87 15.81 1.94
N TYR A 168 -0.40 15.66 1.56
CA TYR A 168 -0.80 14.78 0.46
C TYR A 168 -0.23 15.22 -0.89
N TYR A 169 -0.23 16.53 -1.15
CA TYR A 169 0.42 17.04 -2.36
C TYR A 169 1.92 16.72 -2.36
N LEU A 170 2.61 16.90 -1.23
CA LEU A 170 4.02 16.57 -1.07
C LEU A 170 4.31 15.06 -1.09
N SER A 171 3.34 14.20 -0.74
CA SER A 171 3.50 12.74 -0.85
C SER A 171 3.31 12.23 -2.27
N SER A 172 2.68 13.02 -3.14
CA SER A 172 2.42 12.65 -4.54
C SER A 172 3.66 12.55 -5.44
N ASN A 173 4.88 12.58 -4.87
CA ASN A 173 6.16 12.68 -5.56
C ASN A 173 6.50 11.48 -6.47
N ALA A 174 5.87 11.37 -7.63
CA ALA A 174 6.49 10.61 -8.70
C ALA A 174 7.63 11.44 -9.29
N GLY A 175 8.80 10.84 -9.37
CA GLY A 175 9.72 11.13 -10.46
C GLY A 175 10.09 12.59 -10.64
N GLY A 176 11.19 13.02 -10.01
CA GLY A 176 11.68 14.38 -10.18
C GLY A 176 13.02 14.45 -10.91
N GLY A 177 13.26 15.58 -11.57
CA GLY A 177 14.43 15.80 -12.44
C GLY A 177 15.78 15.77 -11.70
N PRO A 178 16.81 16.48 -12.20
CA PRO A 178 18.16 16.48 -11.60
C PRO A 178 18.25 16.84 -10.11
N ASN A 179 17.15 17.31 -9.50
CA ASN A 179 17.04 17.73 -8.10
C ASN A 179 16.25 16.73 -7.21
N GLY A 180 15.85 15.55 -7.72
CA GLY A 180 15.13 14.51 -6.95
C GLY A 180 13.60 14.62 -7.03
N PRO A 181 12.84 13.64 -6.44
CA PRO A 181 11.38 13.54 -6.52
C PRO A 181 10.71 14.88 -6.18
N SER A 182 9.83 15.37 -7.06
CA SER A 182 9.13 16.64 -6.86
C SER A 182 7.65 16.49 -7.20
N PRO A 183 6.75 17.08 -6.42
CA PRO A 183 5.33 16.93 -6.66
C PRO A 183 4.93 17.82 -7.84
N SER A 184 3.99 17.33 -8.63
CA SER A 184 3.43 18.03 -9.78
C SER A 184 1.91 17.86 -9.81
N ALA A 185 1.25 18.65 -10.65
CA ALA A 185 -0.18 18.49 -10.90
C ALA A 185 -0.54 17.08 -11.41
N VAL A 186 0.32 16.50 -12.27
CA VAL A 186 0.14 15.13 -12.80
C VAL A 186 0.22 14.12 -11.66
N SER A 187 1.32 14.16 -10.92
CA SER A 187 1.60 13.21 -9.85
C SER A 187 0.56 13.29 -8.72
N PHE A 188 0.04 14.49 -8.43
CA PHE A 188 -1.07 14.70 -7.50
C PHE A 188 -2.37 14.06 -7.99
N VAL A 189 -2.73 14.25 -9.26
CA VAL A 189 -3.94 13.63 -9.84
C VAL A 189 -3.79 12.11 -9.88
N ASP A 190 -2.61 11.59 -10.22
CA ASP A 190 -2.35 10.16 -10.19
C ASP A 190 -2.51 9.58 -8.79
N LEU A 191 -2.02 10.28 -7.76
CA LEU A 191 -2.25 9.90 -6.37
C LEU A 191 -3.73 9.90 -6.01
N LEU A 192 -4.51 10.89 -6.46
CA LEU A 192 -5.96 10.93 -6.24
C LEU A 192 -6.64 9.69 -6.81
N TYR A 193 -6.35 9.31 -8.06
CA TYR A 193 -6.92 8.09 -8.64
C TYR A 193 -6.51 6.84 -7.86
N ARG A 194 -5.21 6.73 -7.53
CA ARG A 194 -4.66 5.60 -6.79
C ARG A 194 -5.31 5.45 -5.41
N THR A 195 -5.40 6.51 -4.62
CA THR A 195 -5.84 6.44 -3.22
C THR A 195 -7.33 6.70 -3.03
N LEU A 196 -8.04 7.33 -3.97
CA LEU A 196 -9.48 7.58 -3.81
C LEU A 196 -10.36 6.56 -4.52
N VAL A 197 -9.93 6.01 -5.65
CA VAL A 197 -10.71 5.03 -6.42
C VAL A 197 -9.99 3.71 -6.67
N GLY A 198 -8.71 3.60 -6.28
CA GLY A 198 -7.97 2.33 -6.41
C GLY A 198 -7.64 1.96 -7.84
N GLY A 199 -7.60 2.96 -8.73
CA GLY A 199 -7.43 2.77 -10.16
C GLY A 199 -6.37 3.68 -10.75
N THR A 200 -6.06 3.45 -12.03
CA THR A 200 -5.24 4.36 -12.83
C THR A 200 -6.03 5.60 -13.23
N PRO A 201 -5.35 6.72 -13.57
CA PRO A 201 -6.00 7.90 -14.12
C PRO A 201 -6.85 7.60 -15.35
N ASP A 202 -8.05 8.17 -15.42
CA ASP A 202 -8.86 8.14 -16.63
C ASP A 202 -8.23 9.08 -17.68
N PRO A 203 -7.76 8.56 -18.83
CA PRO A 203 -7.07 9.38 -19.83
C PRO A 203 -7.96 10.46 -20.47
N ALA A 204 -9.29 10.35 -20.37
CA ALA A 204 -10.22 11.34 -20.89
C ALA A 204 -10.53 12.47 -19.90
N VAL A 205 -10.35 12.24 -18.59
CA VAL A 205 -10.78 13.18 -17.53
C VAL A 205 -9.60 13.72 -16.72
N ALA A 206 -8.58 12.90 -16.45
CA ALA A 206 -7.41 13.31 -15.67
C ALA A 206 -6.71 14.57 -16.21
N PRO A 207 -6.54 14.78 -17.53
CA PRO A 207 -5.92 16.00 -18.06
C PRO A 207 -6.59 17.30 -17.61
N ASP A 208 -7.91 17.30 -17.41
CA ASP A 208 -8.65 18.49 -16.98
C ASP A 208 -8.33 18.84 -15.51
N TYR A 209 -8.24 17.84 -14.62
CA TYR A 209 -7.80 18.07 -13.24
C TYR A 209 -6.35 18.57 -13.18
N VAL A 210 -5.47 18.00 -13.99
CA VAL A 210 -4.07 18.45 -14.11
C VAL A 210 -4.02 19.92 -14.53
N GLN A 211 -4.80 20.30 -15.55
CA GLN A 211 -4.88 21.68 -16.01
C GLN A 211 -5.39 22.63 -14.93
N GLN A 212 -6.40 22.23 -14.14
CA GLN A 212 -6.94 23.06 -13.07
C GLN A 212 -5.91 23.34 -11.97
N VAL A 213 -5.16 22.32 -11.53
CA VAL A 213 -4.08 22.49 -10.55
C VAL A 213 -2.98 23.39 -11.11
N GLN A 214 -2.58 23.18 -12.38
CA GLN A 214 -1.58 24.03 -13.05
C GLN A 214 -2.05 25.49 -13.20
N ALA A 215 -3.36 25.72 -13.36
CA ALA A 215 -3.96 27.04 -13.41
C ALA A 215 -4.09 27.72 -12.03
N GLY A 216 -3.67 27.04 -10.94
CA GLY A 216 -3.66 27.58 -9.59
C GLY A 216 -4.93 27.32 -8.79
N LEU A 217 -5.80 26.40 -9.23
CA LEU A 217 -6.93 25.96 -8.40
C LEU A 217 -6.37 25.24 -7.16
N PRO A 218 -6.79 25.60 -5.92
CA PRO A 218 -6.32 24.91 -4.72
C PRO A 218 -6.59 23.40 -4.75
N THR A 219 -5.60 22.61 -4.33
CA THR A 219 -5.69 21.14 -4.25
C THR A 219 -6.91 20.66 -3.49
N GLY A 220 -7.29 21.34 -2.40
CA GLY A 220 -8.51 21.04 -1.65
C GLY A 220 -9.81 21.20 -2.45
N LEU A 221 -9.87 22.14 -3.40
CA LEU A 221 -11.04 22.27 -4.29
C LEU A 221 -11.04 21.18 -5.36
N VAL A 222 -9.88 20.80 -5.87
CA VAL A 222 -9.75 19.70 -6.84
C VAL A 222 -10.14 18.37 -6.20
N SER A 223 -9.62 18.06 -5.01
CA SER A 223 -9.99 16.86 -4.25
C SER A 223 -11.48 16.85 -3.90
N LEU A 224 -12.06 18.00 -3.56
CA LEU A 224 -13.51 18.14 -3.35
C LEU A 224 -14.30 17.83 -4.62
N GLN A 225 -13.90 18.38 -5.77
CA GLN A 225 -14.58 18.08 -7.04
C GLN A 225 -14.49 16.59 -7.34
N PHE A 226 -13.31 15.99 -7.18
CA PHE A 226 -13.05 14.57 -7.45
C PHE A 226 -14.01 13.64 -6.69
N VAL A 227 -14.15 13.83 -5.36
CA VAL A 227 -15.02 12.98 -4.52
C VAL A 227 -16.52 13.24 -4.72
N THR A 228 -16.88 14.28 -5.47
CA THR A 228 -18.30 14.58 -5.80
C THR A 228 -18.73 14.02 -7.14
N THR A 229 -17.82 13.39 -7.90
CA THR A 229 -18.12 12.82 -9.21
C THR A 229 -18.85 11.48 -9.11
N ASP A 230 -19.63 11.14 -10.15
CA ASP A 230 -20.32 9.86 -10.20
C ASP A 230 -19.37 8.65 -10.32
N PRO A 231 -18.25 8.69 -11.08
CA PRO A 231 -17.25 7.62 -11.03
C PRO A 231 -16.74 7.32 -9.62
N PHE A 232 -16.44 8.36 -8.83
CA PHE A 232 -16.07 8.16 -7.43
C PHE A 232 -17.20 7.50 -6.63
N ARG A 233 -18.43 8.00 -6.75
CA ARG A 233 -19.59 7.46 -6.04
C ARG A 233 -19.88 6.01 -6.41
N GLN A 234 -19.76 5.65 -7.69
CA GLN A 234 -19.94 4.29 -8.18
C GLN A 234 -18.97 3.33 -7.52
N VAL A 235 -17.69 3.72 -7.43
CA VAL A 235 -16.66 2.93 -6.74
C VAL A 235 -17.00 2.77 -5.27
N LYS A 236 -17.36 3.85 -4.56
CA LYS A 236 -17.70 3.77 -3.14
C LYS A 236 -18.94 2.90 -2.87
N VAL A 237 -20.01 3.06 -3.66
CA VAL A 237 -21.20 2.21 -3.54
C VAL A 237 -20.84 0.73 -3.77
N LEU A 238 -20.08 0.43 -4.82
CA LEU A 238 -19.65 -0.94 -5.12
C LEU A 238 -18.82 -1.54 -3.98
N GLU A 239 -17.87 -0.80 -3.42
CA GLU A 239 -17.08 -1.22 -2.27
C GLU A 239 -17.95 -1.54 -1.06
N THR A 240 -18.96 -0.70 -0.75
CA THR A 240 -19.90 -0.95 0.36
C THR A 240 -20.59 -2.31 0.20
N PHE A 241 -21.07 -2.64 -1.01
CA PHE A 241 -21.65 -3.95 -1.27
C PHE A 241 -20.62 -5.08 -1.13
N GLN A 242 -19.43 -4.90 -1.69
CA GLN A 242 -18.37 -5.92 -1.68
C GLN A 242 -17.90 -6.26 -0.26
N VAL A 243 -17.77 -5.25 0.61
CA VAL A 243 -17.41 -5.45 2.03
C VAL A 243 -18.50 -6.21 2.80
N LEU A 244 -19.78 -6.07 2.42
CA LEU A 244 -20.88 -6.88 2.94
C LEU A 244 -20.96 -8.27 2.28
N GLY A 245 -20.02 -8.62 1.40
CA GLY A 245 -20.04 -9.87 0.64
C GLY A 245 -21.21 -9.95 -0.34
N LEU A 246 -21.65 -8.82 -0.89
CA LEU A 246 -22.70 -8.71 -1.89
C LEU A 246 -22.09 -8.40 -3.28
N SER A 247 -22.77 -8.82 -4.34
CA SER A 247 -22.34 -8.59 -5.72
C SER A 247 -23.47 -7.91 -6.51
N PRO A 248 -23.56 -6.57 -6.46
CA PRO A 248 -24.65 -5.83 -7.08
C PRO A 248 -24.50 -5.83 -8.60
N THR A 249 -25.61 -5.71 -9.32
CA THR A 249 -25.55 -5.45 -10.77
C THR A 249 -25.16 -3.99 -11.02
N PRO A 250 -24.60 -3.65 -12.21
CA PRO A 250 -24.29 -2.26 -12.56
C PRO A 250 -25.50 -1.32 -12.45
N GLN A 251 -26.71 -1.81 -12.74
CA GLN A 251 -27.94 -1.01 -12.61
C GLN A 251 -28.24 -0.68 -11.15
N VAL A 252 -28.04 -1.63 -10.23
CA VAL A 252 -28.23 -1.37 -8.79
C VAL A 252 -27.25 -0.30 -8.33
N VAL A 253 -25.97 -0.39 -8.71
CA VAL A 253 -24.98 0.64 -8.37
C VAL A 253 -25.39 2.00 -8.93
N TYR A 254 -25.82 2.06 -10.19
CA TYR A 254 -26.31 3.30 -10.82
C TYR A 254 -27.50 3.91 -10.06
N ASP A 255 -28.49 3.10 -9.66
CA ASP A 255 -29.67 3.58 -8.95
C ASP A 255 -29.31 4.21 -7.59
N TYR A 256 -28.32 3.67 -6.88
CA TYR A 256 -27.79 4.25 -5.64
C TYR A 256 -27.03 5.56 -5.89
N VAL A 257 -26.29 5.67 -6.99
CA VAL A 257 -25.56 6.88 -7.36
C VAL A 257 -26.51 7.99 -7.80
N ASP A 258 -27.52 7.69 -8.61
CA ASP A 258 -28.57 8.65 -9.01
C ASP A 258 -29.32 9.22 -7.77
N ARG A 259 -29.55 8.36 -6.78
CA ARG A 259 -30.21 8.73 -5.53
C ARG A 259 -29.23 9.10 -4.41
N TRP A 260 -27.97 9.39 -4.72
CA TRP A 260 -26.92 9.62 -3.73
C TRP A 260 -27.35 10.58 -2.61
N TYR A 261 -27.91 11.74 -2.95
CA TYR A 261 -28.34 12.73 -1.96
C TYR A 261 -29.63 12.36 -1.24
N LEU A 262 -30.55 11.67 -1.92
CA LEU A 262 -31.78 11.16 -1.29
C LEU A 262 -31.43 10.11 -0.24
N TYR A 263 -30.48 9.23 -0.58
CA TYR A 263 -29.83 8.32 0.35
C TYR A 263 -28.69 8.98 1.12
N GLY A 264 -28.70 10.32 1.28
CA GLY A 264 -27.80 11.13 2.11
C GLY A 264 -26.33 10.67 2.13
N GLY A 265 -25.83 10.38 0.93
CA GLY A 265 -24.45 10.05 0.63
C GLY A 265 -23.98 8.71 1.18
N LEU A 266 -22.65 8.57 1.23
CA LEU A 266 -21.99 7.31 1.56
C LEU A 266 -22.46 6.73 2.90
N THR A 267 -22.40 7.52 3.98
CA THR A 267 -22.86 7.12 5.32
C THR A 267 -24.28 6.58 5.29
N GLY A 268 -25.16 7.22 4.54
CA GLY A 268 -26.55 6.80 4.41
C GLY A 268 -26.76 5.50 3.68
N ILE A 269 -26.05 5.31 2.58
CA ILE A 269 -26.10 4.08 1.80
C ILE A 269 -25.54 2.93 2.63
N SER A 270 -24.39 3.16 3.28
CA SER A 270 -23.76 2.22 4.21
C SER A 270 -24.70 1.79 5.34
N THR A 271 -25.31 2.74 6.05
CA THR A 271 -26.20 2.42 7.18
C THR A 271 -27.51 1.77 6.72
N LEU A 272 -28.03 2.15 5.54
CA LEU A 272 -29.21 1.52 4.94
C LEU A 272 -28.95 0.04 4.61
N LEU A 273 -27.80 -0.28 4.03
CA LEU A 273 -27.43 -1.66 3.70
C LEU A 273 -27.17 -2.49 4.96
N LEU A 274 -26.47 -1.94 5.95
CA LEU A 274 -26.24 -2.59 7.25
C LEU A 274 -27.55 -2.91 7.98
N ALA A 275 -28.52 -1.98 7.95
CA ALA A 275 -29.82 -2.13 8.61
C ALA A 275 -30.83 -2.97 7.82
N SER A 276 -30.48 -3.40 6.60
CA SER A 276 -31.40 -4.13 5.73
C SER A 276 -31.79 -5.50 6.29
N GLY A 277 -33.02 -5.95 5.96
CA GLY A 277 -33.48 -7.30 6.29
C GLY A 277 -32.63 -8.40 5.64
N GLU A 278 -32.08 -8.14 4.45
CA GLU A 278 -31.15 -9.05 3.77
C GLU A 278 -29.87 -9.26 4.60
N ASN A 279 -29.27 -8.17 5.09
CA ASN A 279 -28.08 -8.27 5.93
C ASN A 279 -28.37 -8.99 7.25
N ALA A 280 -29.50 -8.69 7.90
CA ALA A 280 -29.92 -9.38 9.13
C ALA A 280 -30.05 -10.90 8.93
N VAL A 281 -30.61 -11.34 7.80
CA VAL A 281 -30.71 -12.77 7.45
C VAL A 281 -29.34 -13.38 7.20
N ARG A 282 -28.43 -12.67 6.52
CA ARG A 282 -27.05 -13.13 6.29
C ARG A 282 -26.30 -13.33 7.60
N ILE A 283 -26.39 -12.37 8.52
CA ILE A 283 -25.82 -12.49 9.87
C ILE A 283 -26.36 -13.73 10.57
N GLN A 284 -27.68 -13.93 10.55
CA GLN A 284 -28.31 -15.08 11.21
C GLN A 284 -27.88 -16.42 10.59
N GLN A 285 -27.59 -16.45 9.28
CA GLN A 285 -27.06 -17.61 8.58
C GLN A 285 -25.55 -17.83 8.80
N GLY A 286 -24.88 -16.92 9.53
CA GLY A 286 -23.44 -16.98 9.75
C GLY A 286 -22.62 -16.65 8.50
N LEU A 287 -23.20 -15.96 7.51
CA LEU A 287 -22.52 -15.56 6.27
C LEU A 287 -21.65 -14.30 6.44
N VAL A 288 -21.60 -13.75 7.64
CA VAL A 288 -20.80 -12.59 8.02
C VAL A 288 -19.69 -13.07 8.94
N GLU A 289 -18.49 -13.17 8.38
CA GLU A 289 -17.30 -13.61 9.10
C GLU A 289 -16.47 -12.41 9.54
N LEU A 290 -15.89 -12.49 10.73
CA LEU A 290 -14.93 -11.50 11.19
C LEU A 290 -13.61 -11.75 10.44
N PRO A 291 -13.02 -10.74 9.79
CA PRO A 291 -11.70 -10.91 9.17
C PRO A 291 -10.65 -11.26 10.24
N ASP A 292 -9.56 -11.90 9.82
CA ASP A 292 -8.43 -12.16 10.72
C ASP A 292 -7.79 -10.83 11.16
N MET A 293 -8.18 -10.36 12.35
CA MET A 293 -7.73 -9.10 12.91
C MET A 293 -6.26 -9.12 13.33
N VAL A 294 -5.68 -10.31 13.56
CA VAL A 294 -4.24 -10.45 13.81
C VAL A 294 -3.48 -10.20 12.51
N ALA A 295 -3.90 -10.86 11.42
CA ALA A 295 -3.33 -10.64 10.09
C ALA A 295 -3.52 -9.17 9.63
N ALA A 296 -4.67 -8.56 9.88
CA ALA A 296 -4.92 -7.16 9.55
C ALA A 296 -3.97 -6.20 10.31
N ALA A 297 -3.75 -6.44 11.61
CA ALA A 297 -2.82 -5.65 12.41
C ALA A 297 -1.36 -5.83 11.94
N GLN A 298 -0.96 -7.05 11.57
CA GLN A 298 0.36 -7.32 11.02
C GLN A 298 0.56 -6.70 9.64
N LEU A 299 -0.47 -6.70 8.78
CA LEU A 299 -0.42 -5.99 7.52
C LEU A 299 -0.26 -4.48 7.74
N GLN A 300 -1.01 -3.90 8.69
CA GLN A 300 -0.84 -2.50 9.05
C GLN A 300 0.60 -2.20 9.50
N GLN A 301 1.22 -3.08 10.30
CA GLN A 301 2.63 -2.94 10.70
C GLN A 301 3.56 -2.95 9.48
N LEU A 302 3.33 -3.84 8.51
CA LEU A 302 4.11 -3.89 7.26
C LEU A 302 3.97 -2.61 6.43
N LEU A 303 2.75 -2.09 6.27
CA LEU A 303 2.51 -0.86 5.48
C LEU A 303 3.16 0.37 6.12
N LEU A 304 3.24 0.41 7.45
CA LEU A 304 3.88 1.48 8.21
C LEU A 304 5.40 1.32 8.34
N ALA A 305 5.95 0.17 7.96
CA ALA A 305 7.36 -0.11 8.13
C ALA A 305 8.20 0.72 7.15
N PRO A 306 9.27 1.40 7.62
CA PRO A 306 10.15 2.14 6.74
C PRO A 306 10.91 1.19 5.83
N TYR A 307 11.10 1.57 4.56
CA TYR A 307 11.95 0.82 3.64
C TYR A 307 13.42 1.22 3.82
N VAL A 308 14.07 0.59 4.81
CA VAL A 308 15.47 0.82 5.20
C VAL A 308 16.18 -0.51 5.47
N ASP A 309 17.51 -0.50 5.43
CA ASP A 309 18.32 -1.60 5.91
C ASP A 309 18.26 -1.69 7.44
N GLY A 310 18.16 -2.90 7.98
CA GLY A 310 18.25 -3.16 9.42
C GLY A 310 16.96 -3.71 10.05
N PRO A 311 16.97 -3.92 11.38
CA PRO A 311 15.95 -4.71 12.08
C PRO A 311 14.55 -4.06 12.11
N THR A 312 14.47 -2.75 11.90
CA THR A 312 13.19 -2.01 11.87
C THR A 312 12.66 -1.82 10.45
N GLY A 313 13.37 -2.31 9.44
CA GLY A 313 13.00 -2.14 8.04
C GLY A 313 11.90 -3.09 7.58
N PHE A 314 11.16 -2.69 6.55
CA PHE A 314 10.11 -3.50 5.90
C PHE A 314 10.57 -4.95 5.63
N TYR A 315 11.73 -5.13 5.02
CA TYR A 315 12.27 -6.46 4.69
C TYR A 315 12.49 -7.35 5.92
N ALA A 316 13.03 -6.77 7.00
CA ALA A 316 13.30 -7.50 8.24
C ALA A 316 12.00 -7.88 8.94
N LEU A 317 11.07 -6.92 9.07
CA LEU A 317 9.73 -7.17 9.63
C LEU A 317 8.97 -8.23 8.84
N PHE A 318 9.04 -8.20 7.51
CA PHE A 318 8.42 -9.21 6.66
C PHE A 318 8.93 -10.61 7.00
N ASN A 319 10.26 -10.80 7.01
CA ASN A 319 10.82 -12.13 7.28
C ASN A 319 10.58 -12.59 8.73
N ASP A 320 10.51 -11.66 9.69
CA ASP A 320 10.16 -11.96 11.09
C ASP A 320 8.69 -12.43 11.21
N LEU A 321 7.74 -11.70 10.60
CA LEU A 321 6.31 -12.06 10.62
C LEU A 321 6.00 -13.39 9.93
N PHE A 322 6.87 -13.83 9.02
CA PHE A 322 6.74 -15.10 8.29
C PHE A 322 7.63 -16.22 8.87
N ASP A 323 8.25 -16.01 10.04
CA ASP A 323 9.18 -16.95 10.71
C ASP A 323 10.16 -17.58 9.71
N ASN A 324 10.79 -16.72 8.91
CA ASN A 324 11.56 -17.12 7.75
C ASN A 324 13.05 -16.77 7.93
N PRO A 325 13.77 -17.46 8.83
CA PRO A 325 15.19 -17.19 9.06
C PRO A 325 16.10 -17.72 7.94
N THR A 326 15.61 -18.63 7.08
CA THR A 326 16.37 -19.24 5.98
C THR A 326 15.46 -19.55 4.79
N ALA A 327 15.96 -19.37 3.56
CA ALA A 327 15.26 -19.44 2.25
C ALA A 327 14.58 -20.78 1.87
N GLU A 328 14.22 -21.62 2.84
CA GLU A 328 13.71 -22.99 2.64
C GLU A 328 12.22 -23.16 3.03
N VAL A 329 11.54 -22.09 3.48
CA VAL A 329 10.10 -22.17 3.79
C VAL A 329 9.26 -22.17 2.50
N ASN A 330 8.54 -23.27 2.26
CA ASN A 330 7.80 -23.53 1.02
C ASN A 330 6.34 -23.07 1.10
N CYS A 331 6.11 -21.79 1.41
CA CYS A 331 4.79 -21.14 1.40
C CYS A 331 4.12 -21.16 -0.01
N LYS A 332 4.88 -21.53 -1.05
CA LYS A 332 4.53 -21.45 -2.47
C LYS A 332 3.33 -22.30 -2.91
N LYS A 333 2.85 -23.25 -2.09
CA LYS A 333 1.84 -24.24 -2.51
C LYS A 333 0.46 -24.10 -1.86
N THR A 334 0.40 -23.80 -0.57
CA THR A 334 -0.86 -23.61 0.19
C THR A 334 -0.60 -22.74 1.43
N PRO A 335 -1.58 -21.93 1.89
CA PRO A 335 -1.48 -21.16 3.14
C PRO A 335 -1.10 -22.06 4.34
N ASP A 336 -1.57 -23.31 4.37
CA ASP A 336 -1.37 -24.26 5.47
C ASP A 336 0.09 -24.60 5.81
N ASN A 337 1.04 -24.32 4.91
CA ASN A 337 2.47 -24.54 5.13
C ASN A 337 3.23 -23.25 5.47
N CYS A 338 2.52 -22.12 5.60
CA CYS A 338 3.09 -20.84 5.99
C CYS A 338 3.15 -20.76 7.52
N ALA A 339 4.20 -20.17 8.08
CA ALA A 339 4.23 -19.85 9.50
C ALA A 339 3.14 -18.83 9.89
N ASN A 340 2.70 -18.01 8.93
CA ASN A 340 1.65 -17.03 9.09
C ASN A 340 0.62 -17.09 7.94
N PRO A 341 -0.32 -18.07 7.98
CA PRO A 341 -1.27 -18.31 6.91
C PRO A 341 -2.24 -17.14 6.70
N GLY A 342 -2.71 -16.50 7.78
CA GLY A 342 -3.66 -15.38 7.70
C GLY A 342 -3.06 -14.15 7.01
N LEU A 343 -1.82 -13.78 7.36
CA LEU A 343 -1.12 -12.68 6.68
C LEU A 343 -0.79 -13.03 5.23
N TYR A 344 -0.41 -14.29 4.95
CA TYR A 344 -0.17 -14.74 3.58
C TYR A 344 -1.42 -14.62 2.70
N GLU A 345 -2.57 -15.09 3.18
CA GLU A 345 -3.84 -14.98 2.47
C GLU A 345 -4.21 -13.52 2.18
N LEU A 346 -4.06 -12.65 3.18
CA LEU A 346 -4.37 -11.22 3.06
C LEU A 346 -3.46 -10.51 2.05
N LEU A 347 -2.17 -10.85 2.01
CA LEU A 347 -1.23 -10.26 1.05
C LEU A 347 -1.44 -10.77 -0.37
N THR A 348 -1.79 -12.06 -0.54
CA THR A 348 -1.83 -12.73 -1.85
C THR A 348 -3.19 -12.71 -2.53
N THR A 349 -4.28 -12.77 -1.76
CA THR A 349 -5.65 -12.85 -2.27
C THR A 349 -6.59 -11.84 -1.61
N GLY A 350 -6.12 -11.13 -0.58
CA GLY A 350 -6.93 -10.22 0.23
C GLY A 350 -7.64 -9.13 -0.55
N GLY A 351 -7.09 -8.67 -1.68
CA GLY A 351 -7.79 -7.72 -2.55
C GLY A 351 -9.07 -8.33 -3.11
N VAL A 352 -8.97 -9.52 -3.72
CA VAL A 352 -10.10 -10.22 -4.33
C VAL A 352 -11.06 -10.79 -3.28
N SER A 353 -10.56 -11.38 -2.19
CA SER A 353 -11.43 -11.97 -1.16
C SER A 353 -12.30 -10.94 -0.43
N ARG A 354 -11.82 -9.70 -0.33
CA ARG A 354 -12.58 -8.56 0.20
C ARG A 354 -13.39 -7.82 -0.88
N GLY A 355 -13.26 -8.24 -2.14
CA GLY A 355 -13.90 -7.61 -3.30
C GLY A 355 -13.29 -6.26 -3.72
N ILE A 356 -12.13 -5.88 -3.19
CA ILE A 356 -11.45 -4.60 -3.45
C ILE A 356 -10.11 -4.89 -4.17
N PRO A 357 -10.12 -5.44 -5.41
CA PRO A 357 -8.88 -5.68 -6.13
C PRO A 357 -8.21 -4.35 -6.49
N ASN A 358 -6.88 -4.30 -6.39
CA ASN A 358 -6.13 -3.08 -6.67
C ASN A 358 -5.95 -2.92 -8.18
N ALA A 359 -6.51 -1.86 -8.77
CA ALA A 359 -6.40 -1.56 -10.19
C ALA A 359 -5.47 -0.37 -10.49
N ALA A 360 -4.67 0.08 -9.52
CA ALA A 360 -3.85 1.28 -9.63
C ALA A 360 -2.50 1.05 -10.33
N ILE A 361 -2.09 -0.21 -10.54
CA ILE A 361 -0.87 -0.56 -11.27
C ILE A 361 -1.23 -0.95 -12.70
N ASN A 362 -0.68 -0.21 -13.65
CA ASN A 362 -0.65 -0.57 -15.06
C ASN A 362 0.77 -0.97 -15.45
N VAL A 363 0.92 -2.16 -16.01
CA VAL A 363 2.21 -2.70 -16.41
C VAL A 363 2.41 -2.49 -17.90
N GLU A 364 3.41 -1.70 -18.27
CA GLU A 364 3.72 -1.38 -19.66
C GLU A 364 5.15 -1.75 -20.02
N GLN A 365 5.38 -2.18 -21.25
CA GLN A 365 6.74 -2.34 -21.78
C GLN A 365 7.15 -1.07 -22.50
N MET A 366 8.36 -0.59 -22.22
CA MET A 366 8.89 0.63 -22.82
C MET A 366 10.40 0.53 -23.08
N ALA A 367 10.90 1.38 -23.96
CA ALA A 367 12.33 1.62 -24.13
C ALA A 367 12.69 2.94 -23.43
N VAL A 368 13.66 2.89 -22.52
CA VAL A 368 14.05 4.04 -21.70
C VAL A 368 15.50 4.40 -21.98
N PRO A 369 15.84 5.68 -22.22
CA PRO A 369 17.23 6.11 -22.26
C PRO A 369 17.95 5.73 -20.96
N VAL A 370 19.00 4.93 -21.05
CA VAL A 370 19.74 4.45 -19.87
C VAL A 370 20.26 5.59 -19.01
N ALA A 371 20.64 6.70 -19.65
CA ALA A 371 21.09 7.91 -18.97
C ALA A 371 20.03 8.64 -18.14
N ARG A 372 18.73 8.34 -18.32
CA ARG A 372 17.64 8.99 -17.55
C ARG A 372 17.32 8.27 -16.25
N LEU A 373 17.64 6.97 -16.16
CA LEU A 373 17.22 6.12 -15.06
C LEU A 373 17.94 6.47 -13.76
N LEU A 374 17.18 6.55 -12.67
CA LEU A 374 17.69 6.77 -11.32
C LEU A 374 17.61 5.46 -10.53
N PRO A 375 18.71 4.95 -9.98
CA PRO A 375 18.69 3.73 -9.20
C PRO A 375 18.03 3.95 -7.83
N SER A 376 17.12 3.05 -7.45
CA SER A 376 16.52 3.05 -6.12
C SER A 376 17.44 2.49 -5.01
N GLN A 377 18.61 1.95 -5.37
CA GLN A 377 19.60 1.39 -4.43
C GLN A 377 20.90 2.19 -4.45
N ASN A 378 21.60 2.28 -3.31
CA ASN A 378 22.89 2.98 -3.20
C ASN A 378 24.10 2.11 -3.56
N GLU A 379 23.88 0.83 -3.90
CA GLU A 379 24.96 -0.14 -4.06
C GLU A 379 24.86 -0.90 -5.38
N ILE A 380 25.83 -0.70 -6.27
CA ILE A 380 25.87 -1.36 -7.57
C ILE A 380 27.26 -1.96 -7.80
N SER A 381 27.40 -3.26 -7.58
CA SER A 381 28.64 -4.01 -7.81
C SER A 381 29.14 -3.93 -9.28
N LEU A 382 30.42 -3.61 -9.43
CA LEU A 382 31.17 -3.65 -10.69
C LEU A 382 31.19 -5.07 -11.29
N ALA A 383 31.54 -6.07 -10.48
CA ALA A 383 31.61 -7.48 -10.85
C ALA A 383 30.28 -7.96 -11.44
N SER A 384 29.17 -7.57 -10.83
CA SER A 384 27.83 -7.92 -11.32
C SER A 384 27.45 -7.16 -12.60
N SER A 385 28.04 -5.98 -12.85
CA SER A 385 27.77 -5.14 -14.02
C SER A 385 28.62 -5.52 -15.24
N LEU A 386 29.91 -5.77 -15.04
CA LEU A 386 30.88 -5.96 -16.12
C LEU A 386 31.38 -7.41 -16.25
N GLY A 387 31.16 -8.27 -15.25
CA GLY A 387 31.59 -9.67 -15.31
C GLY A 387 30.95 -10.47 -16.44
N PHE A 388 29.68 -10.23 -16.77
CA PHE A 388 29.03 -10.87 -17.91
C PHE A 388 29.59 -10.38 -19.27
N PRO A 389 29.55 -9.07 -19.61
CA PRO A 389 29.96 -8.63 -20.94
C PRO A 389 31.46 -8.79 -21.18
N LEU A 390 32.31 -8.51 -20.17
CA LEU A 390 33.76 -8.57 -20.33
C LEU A 390 34.34 -9.97 -20.12
N GLY A 391 33.65 -10.85 -19.39
CA GLY A 391 34.19 -12.14 -19.00
C GLY A 391 33.28 -13.34 -19.28
N ARG A 392 32.17 -13.18 -20.01
CA ARG A 392 31.35 -14.32 -20.49
C ARG A 392 30.88 -14.18 -21.94
N ASP A 393 30.52 -12.97 -22.38
CA ASP A 393 29.86 -12.77 -23.67
C ASP A 393 30.27 -11.46 -24.37
N PRO A 394 31.38 -11.46 -25.16
CA PRO A 394 31.83 -10.28 -25.91
C PRO A 394 30.85 -9.80 -26.97
N GLU A 395 29.99 -10.68 -27.50
CA GLU A 395 28.95 -10.29 -28.46
C GLU A 395 27.88 -9.42 -27.79
N SER A 396 27.69 -9.55 -26.46
CA SER A 396 26.88 -8.59 -25.72
C SER A 396 27.49 -7.18 -25.73
N ILE A 397 28.82 -7.03 -25.69
CA ILE A 397 29.49 -5.72 -25.81
C ILE A 397 29.16 -5.09 -27.17
N ARG A 398 29.24 -5.87 -28.25
CA ARG A 398 28.90 -5.44 -29.60
C ARG A 398 27.45 -4.96 -29.67
N THR A 399 26.53 -5.75 -29.12
CA THR A 399 25.11 -5.39 -29.02
C THR A 399 24.90 -4.07 -28.28
N TYR A 400 25.64 -3.86 -27.18
CA TYR A 400 25.49 -2.65 -26.37
C TYR A 400 26.05 -1.42 -27.06
N PHE A 401 27.18 -1.53 -27.76
CA PHE A 401 27.71 -0.44 -28.57
C PHE A 401 26.82 -0.07 -29.76
N GLN A 402 26.23 -1.07 -30.43
CA GLN A 402 25.23 -0.83 -31.48
C GLN A 402 24.04 -0.02 -30.96
N GLY A 403 23.68 -0.20 -29.68
CA GLY A 403 22.65 0.58 -29.02
C GLY A 403 21.25 0.26 -29.53
N GLY A 404 20.42 1.30 -29.65
CA GLY A 404 18.98 1.13 -29.88
C GLY A 404 18.28 0.61 -28.61
N ASP A 405 17.26 -0.22 -28.78
CA ASP A 405 16.46 -0.78 -27.69
C ASP A 405 17.05 -2.12 -27.23
N VAL A 406 17.85 -2.07 -26.17
CA VAL A 406 18.67 -3.20 -25.73
C VAL A 406 18.00 -3.98 -24.59
N LYS A 407 17.91 -5.31 -24.74
CA LYS A 407 17.60 -6.26 -23.66
C LYS A 407 18.89 -6.87 -23.12
N VAL A 408 19.36 -6.38 -21.99
CA VAL A 408 20.57 -6.88 -21.33
C VAL A 408 20.36 -8.34 -20.91
N ALA A 409 21.22 -9.24 -21.40
CA ALA A 409 21.09 -10.70 -21.23
C ALA A 409 19.69 -11.27 -21.60
N GLY A 410 18.98 -10.61 -22.53
CA GLY A 410 17.63 -11.02 -22.94
C GLY A 410 16.54 -10.79 -21.88
N GLN A 411 16.82 -9.97 -20.85
CA GLN A 411 15.88 -9.68 -19.77
C GLN A 411 15.48 -8.20 -19.74
N PHE A 412 14.33 -7.92 -19.10
CA PHE A 412 13.80 -6.57 -18.86
C PHE A 412 14.29 -6.03 -17.51
N VAL A 413 14.49 -4.72 -17.42
CA VAL A 413 14.61 -4.02 -16.13
C VAL A 413 13.20 -3.66 -15.63
N LEU A 414 12.96 -3.77 -14.33
CA LEU A 414 11.71 -3.28 -13.73
C LEU A 414 11.89 -1.82 -13.37
N THR A 415 10.98 -0.97 -13.84
CA THR A 415 10.98 0.47 -13.56
C THR A 415 9.66 0.94 -12.96
N SER A 416 9.66 2.16 -12.44
CA SER A 416 8.44 2.87 -12.02
C SER A 416 8.50 4.35 -12.40
N ALA A 417 7.35 5.01 -12.29
CA ALA A 417 7.14 6.42 -12.63
C ALA A 417 7.60 6.70 -14.08
N ASP A 418 7.00 5.98 -15.02
CA ASP A 418 7.23 6.11 -16.47
C ASP A 418 8.70 5.92 -16.84
N GLY A 419 9.32 4.86 -16.32
CA GLY A 419 10.70 4.51 -16.62
C GLY A 419 11.71 5.43 -15.96
N GLN A 420 11.37 6.08 -14.85
CA GLN A 420 12.30 6.98 -14.17
C GLN A 420 13.18 6.27 -13.15
N TYR A 421 12.59 5.42 -12.31
CA TYR A 421 13.34 4.72 -11.26
C TYR A 421 13.54 3.27 -11.61
N VAL A 422 14.75 2.75 -11.39
CA VAL A 422 15.01 1.32 -11.44
C VAL A 422 14.53 0.70 -10.14
N VAL A 423 13.60 -0.24 -10.21
CA VAL A 423 13.04 -0.97 -9.05
C VAL A 423 13.74 -2.31 -8.88
N ASP A 424 14.01 -3.00 -9.98
CA ASP A 424 14.84 -4.22 -10.03
C ASP A 424 15.61 -4.29 -11.36
N GLY A 425 16.82 -4.86 -11.31
CA GLY A 425 17.71 -4.95 -12.46
C GLY A 425 18.77 -3.86 -12.54
N HIS A 426 19.16 -3.26 -11.40
CA HIS A 426 20.20 -2.22 -11.35
C HIS A 426 21.53 -2.64 -11.96
N HIS A 427 21.95 -3.90 -11.79
CA HIS A 427 23.16 -4.41 -12.44
C HIS A 427 23.02 -4.56 -13.96
N ARG A 428 21.81 -4.86 -14.44
CA ARG A 428 21.52 -4.90 -15.89
C ARG A 428 21.53 -3.48 -16.47
N TRP A 429 20.98 -2.53 -15.74
CA TRP A 429 21.04 -1.11 -16.09
C TRP A 429 22.48 -0.60 -16.14
N SER A 430 23.27 -0.80 -15.08
CA SER A 430 24.65 -0.32 -15.01
C SER A 430 25.57 -1.01 -16.02
N GLN A 431 25.32 -2.28 -16.34
CA GLN A 431 26.02 -3.00 -17.40
C GLN A 431 25.93 -2.27 -18.74
N LEU A 432 24.72 -1.86 -19.15
CA LEU A 432 24.54 -1.11 -20.38
C LEU A 432 25.06 0.32 -20.24
N PHE A 433 24.85 0.98 -19.10
CA PHE A 433 25.31 2.35 -18.87
C PHE A 433 26.82 2.49 -19.04
N VAL A 434 27.59 1.62 -18.39
CA VAL A 434 29.05 1.71 -18.36
C VAL A 434 29.66 1.39 -19.74
N ILE A 435 28.98 0.60 -20.58
CA ILE A 435 29.43 0.30 -21.95
C ILE A 435 28.91 1.32 -22.97
N ASN A 436 27.65 1.75 -22.89
CA ASN A 436 27.06 2.72 -23.79
C ASN A 436 25.94 3.53 -23.10
N PRO A 437 26.24 4.73 -22.56
CA PRO A 437 25.25 5.56 -21.87
C PRO A 437 24.20 6.19 -22.80
N PHE A 438 24.35 6.05 -24.12
CA PHE A 438 23.45 6.63 -25.12
C PHE A 438 22.41 5.63 -25.65
N ALA A 439 22.45 4.37 -25.21
CA ALA A 439 21.47 3.36 -25.59
C ALA A 439 20.15 3.51 -24.82
N ASN A 440 19.10 2.87 -25.33
CA ASN A 440 17.88 2.61 -24.58
C ASN A 440 17.95 1.21 -23.96
N ILE A 441 17.43 1.07 -22.75
CA ILE A 441 17.18 -0.23 -22.13
C ILE A 441 15.70 -0.56 -22.22
N VAL A 442 15.39 -1.80 -22.58
CA VAL A 442 14.01 -2.26 -22.57
C VAL A 442 13.59 -2.59 -21.13
N ALA A 443 12.56 -1.91 -20.67
CA ALA A 443 12.02 -1.99 -19.33
C ALA A 443 10.56 -2.48 -19.34
N THR A 444 10.15 -3.03 -18.21
CA THR A 444 8.74 -3.12 -17.83
C THR A 444 8.50 -2.12 -16.73
N ASP A 445 7.59 -1.18 -16.94
CA ASP A 445 7.22 -0.15 -15.98
C ASP A 445 5.92 -0.51 -15.27
N ILE A 446 5.84 -0.21 -13.97
CA ILE A 446 4.63 -0.42 -13.15
C ILE A 446 3.76 0.84 -13.01
N GLY A 447 4.08 1.89 -13.77
CA GLY A 447 3.38 3.17 -13.78
C GLY A 447 3.65 4.01 -12.52
N TYR A 448 2.67 4.83 -12.17
CA TYR A 448 2.75 5.75 -11.04
C TYR A 448 2.80 5.03 -9.69
N VAL A 449 3.84 5.33 -8.92
CA VAL A 449 3.92 5.06 -7.48
C VAL A 449 4.29 6.37 -6.76
N PRO A 450 3.79 6.59 -5.53
CA PRO A 450 4.06 7.82 -4.78
C PRO A 450 5.54 8.08 -4.52
N ASN A 451 6.34 7.03 -4.38
CA ASN A 451 7.80 7.14 -4.30
C ASN A 451 8.50 5.81 -4.66
N PRO A 452 9.82 5.83 -4.93
CA PRO A 452 10.55 4.62 -5.34
C PRO A 452 10.60 3.53 -4.26
N LYS A 453 10.59 3.89 -2.98
CA LYS A 453 10.60 2.92 -1.87
C LYS A 453 9.29 2.15 -1.79
N GLU A 454 8.17 2.79 -2.12
CA GLU A 454 6.89 2.09 -2.25
C GLU A 454 6.88 1.14 -3.45
N ALA A 455 7.48 1.48 -4.59
CA ALA A 455 7.67 0.51 -5.68
C ALA A 455 8.47 -0.72 -5.23
N LEU A 456 9.53 -0.51 -4.43
CA LEU A 456 10.31 -1.61 -3.86
C LEU A 456 9.45 -2.50 -2.95
N ALA A 457 8.71 -1.91 -2.02
CA ALA A 457 7.82 -2.62 -1.10
C ALA A 457 6.75 -3.43 -1.86
N GLN A 458 6.09 -2.81 -2.84
CA GLN A 458 5.04 -3.45 -3.65
C GLN A 458 5.60 -4.62 -4.46
N THR A 459 6.78 -4.44 -5.05
CA THR A 459 7.46 -5.52 -5.77
C THR A 459 7.85 -6.66 -4.84
N GLN A 460 8.30 -6.35 -3.60
CA GLN A 460 8.60 -7.39 -2.61
C GLN A 460 7.36 -8.15 -2.17
N VAL A 461 6.23 -7.49 -1.93
CA VAL A 461 4.95 -8.17 -1.65
C VAL A 461 4.60 -9.16 -2.77
N ALA A 462 4.75 -8.74 -4.04
CA ALA A 462 4.49 -9.61 -5.18
C ALA A 462 5.51 -10.76 -5.32
N ILE A 463 6.78 -10.52 -5.02
CA ILE A 463 7.80 -11.57 -4.94
C ILE A 463 7.40 -12.59 -3.86
N ALA A 464 7.11 -12.14 -2.65
CA ALA A 464 6.76 -13.03 -1.55
C ALA A 464 5.46 -13.80 -1.82
N ALA A 465 4.48 -13.19 -2.48
CA ALA A 465 3.29 -13.90 -2.95
C ALA A 465 3.65 -15.06 -3.90
N GLN A 466 4.60 -14.83 -4.80
CA GLN A 466 5.04 -15.79 -5.81
C GLN A 466 6.03 -16.86 -5.29
N THR A 467 6.91 -16.50 -4.36
CA THR A 467 8.03 -17.35 -3.89
C THR A 467 7.79 -17.91 -2.51
N GLY A 468 6.97 -17.25 -1.68
CA GLY A 468 6.76 -17.56 -0.28
C GLY A 468 7.74 -16.87 0.68
N TRP A 469 8.73 -16.14 0.17
CA TRP A 469 9.80 -15.54 0.96
C TRP A 469 10.49 -14.37 0.25
N LEU A 470 11.18 -13.52 1.03
CA LEU A 470 12.03 -12.46 0.49
C LEU A 470 13.49 -12.85 0.61
N GLY A 471 14.19 -12.83 -0.52
CA GLY A 471 15.61 -13.14 -0.57
C GLY A 471 16.51 -11.96 -0.37
N SER A 472 17.65 -12.23 0.26
CA SER A 472 18.74 -11.28 0.43
C SER A 472 19.89 -11.61 -0.51
N SER A 473 20.62 -10.59 -0.92
CA SER A 473 21.91 -10.75 -1.59
C SER A 473 22.93 -9.80 -0.97
N SER A 474 24.15 -10.30 -0.75
CA SER A 474 25.17 -9.53 -0.05
C SER A 474 25.77 -8.44 -0.93
N ALA A 475 26.13 -7.34 -0.29
CA ALA A 475 26.87 -6.27 -0.91
C ALA A 475 28.24 -6.72 -1.43
N GLY A 476 28.67 -6.24 -2.58
CA GLY A 476 30.05 -6.38 -3.04
C GLY A 476 30.91 -5.22 -2.52
N ASN A 477 32.21 -5.43 -2.30
CA ASN A 477 33.13 -4.33 -1.94
C ASN A 477 33.42 -3.37 -3.11
N ASP A 478 32.83 -3.60 -4.28
CA ASP A 478 33.15 -3.00 -5.57
C ASP A 478 32.03 -2.09 -6.10
N ASN A 479 31.42 -1.30 -5.22
CA ASN A 479 30.30 -0.43 -5.56
C ASN A 479 30.70 0.67 -6.56
N LEU A 480 30.09 0.70 -7.74
CA LEU A 480 30.33 1.69 -8.81
C LEU A 480 30.08 3.13 -8.37
N PHE A 481 29.35 3.40 -7.29
CA PHE A 481 29.21 4.75 -6.74
C PHE A 481 30.41 5.23 -5.92
N THR A 482 31.19 4.33 -5.32
CA THR A 482 32.24 4.68 -4.34
C THR A 482 33.63 4.14 -4.66
N ILE A 483 33.74 3.12 -5.52
CA ILE A 483 35.01 2.51 -5.93
C ILE A 483 35.98 3.56 -6.49
N SER A 484 37.28 3.42 -6.18
CA SER A 484 38.32 4.29 -6.75
C SER A 484 38.62 3.91 -8.21
N GLN A 485 39.14 4.84 -9.01
CA GLN A 485 39.56 4.55 -10.40
C GLN A 485 40.63 3.44 -10.44
N THR A 486 41.61 3.51 -9.53
CA THR A 486 42.67 2.51 -9.44
C THR A 486 42.12 1.11 -9.20
N GLU A 487 41.17 0.99 -8.28
CA GLU A 487 40.54 -0.30 -7.98
C GLU A 487 39.64 -0.75 -9.13
N PHE A 488 38.86 0.16 -9.73
CA PHE A 488 38.05 -0.12 -10.92
C PHE A 488 38.90 -0.72 -12.06
N ASN A 489 39.99 -0.05 -12.43
CA ASN A 489 40.90 -0.50 -13.49
C ASN A 489 41.50 -1.86 -13.17
N THR A 490 41.92 -2.07 -11.91
CA THR A 490 42.47 -3.36 -11.45
C THR A 490 41.46 -4.50 -11.65
N GLN A 491 40.19 -4.27 -11.32
CA GLN A 491 39.15 -5.27 -11.47
C GLN A 491 38.77 -5.51 -12.94
N VAL A 492 38.67 -4.47 -13.76
CA VAL A 492 38.43 -4.60 -15.21
C VAL A 492 39.55 -5.39 -15.89
N ALA A 493 40.80 -5.08 -15.56
CA ALA A 493 41.95 -5.82 -16.05
C ALA A 493 41.92 -7.29 -15.61
N ALA A 494 41.53 -7.58 -14.36
CA ALA A 494 41.40 -8.96 -13.88
C ALA A 494 40.31 -9.74 -14.65
N ILE A 495 39.16 -9.13 -14.90
CA ILE A 495 38.06 -9.76 -15.65
C ILE A 495 38.52 -10.07 -17.09
N ILE A 496 39.16 -9.11 -17.78
CA ILE A 496 39.56 -9.28 -19.19
C ILE A 496 40.77 -10.22 -19.33
N ASN A 497 41.79 -10.08 -18.49
CA ASN A 497 43.02 -10.87 -18.63
C ASN A 497 42.89 -12.29 -18.07
N ASN A 498 42.19 -12.46 -16.95
CA ASN A 498 42.18 -13.72 -16.20
C ASN A 498 40.84 -14.45 -16.30
N GLY A 499 39.79 -13.78 -16.79
CA GLY A 499 38.44 -14.33 -16.71
C GLY A 499 37.92 -14.48 -15.28
N ALA A 500 38.57 -13.89 -14.29
CA ALA A 500 38.20 -14.08 -12.90
C ALA A 500 37.62 -12.79 -12.33
N TYR A 501 36.72 -12.95 -11.37
CA TYR A 501 36.40 -11.88 -10.44
C TYR A 501 37.65 -11.52 -9.60
N PRO A 502 37.69 -10.33 -8.99
CA PRO A 502 38.83 -9.87 -8.19
C PRO A 502 39.17 -10.76 -6.97
N ASP A 503 38.18 -11.51 -6.48
CA ASP A 503 38.34 -12.51 -5.42
C ASP A 503 38.95 -13.85 -5.93
N GLY A 504 39.29 -13.92 -7.22
CA GLY A 504 39.82 -15.11 -7.88
C GLY A 504 38.76 -16.10 -8.34
N THR A 505 37.48 -15.82 -8.13
CA THR A 505 36.38 -16.69 -8.57
C THR A 505 36.32 -16.73 -10.10
N PRO A 506 36.45 -17.91 -10.75
CA PRO A 506 36.35 -18.01 -12.20
C PRO A 506 34.95 -17.65 -12.72
N LEU A 507 34.86 -16.85 -13.78
CA LEU A 507 33.62 -16.67 -14.53
C LEU A 507 33.26 -17.95 -15.34
N ALA A 508 31.97 -18.19 -15.55
CA ALA A 508 31.52 -19.31 -16.36
C ALA A 508 31.45 -18.90 -17.84
N GLY A 509 32.13 -19.63 -18.75
CA GLY A 509 32.06 -19.38 -20.20
C GLY A 509 32.99 -18.28 -20.73
N GLN A 510 34.24 -18.23 -20.25
CA GLN A 510 35.22 -17.17 -20.53
C GLN A 510 35.40 -16.84 -22.02
N PRO A 511 35.31 -15.57 -22.42
CA PRO A 511 35.89 -15.13 -23.66
C PRO A 511 37.41 -15.02 -23.52
N THR A 512 38.07 -15.10 -24.66
CA THR A 512 39.50 -14.79 -24.72
C THR A 512 39.68 -13.28 -24.74
N LYS A 513 40.66 -12.75 -24.00
CA LYS A 513 41.11 -11.33 -24.09
C LYS A 513 41.06 -10.76 -25.53
N PRO A 514 41.56 -11.46 -26.57
CA PRO A 514 41.44 -11.02 -27.97
C PRO A 514 40.03 -10.64 -28.43
N ALA A 515 39.00 -11.41 -28.06
CA ALA A 515 37.62 -11.15 -28.49
C ALA A 515 37.06 -9.87 -27.87
N VAL A 516 37.39 -9.60 -26.60
CA VAL A 516 37.00 -8.34 -25.94
C VAL A 516 37.73 -7.16 -26.58
N LEU A 517 39.05 -7.28 -26.76
CA LEU A 517 39.86 -6.24 -27.39
C LEU A 517 39.42 -5.95 -28.82
N GLU A 518 39.01 -6.96 -29.59
CA GLU A 518 38.50 -6.82 -30.95
C GLU A 518 37.26 -5.93 -31.00
N VAL A 519 36.26 -6.22 -30.17
CA VAL A 519 35.02 -5.43 -30.14
C VAL A 519 35.32 -3.98 -29.74
N PHE A 520 36.10 -3.74 -28.68
CA PHE A 520 36.45 -2.37 -28.31
C PHE A 520 37.31 -1.67 -29.36
N THR A 521 38.18 -2.40 -30.08
CA THR A 521 38.97 -1.83 -31.18
C THR A 521 38.06 -1.28 -32.27
N GLU A 522 37.04 -2.06 -32.66
CA GLU A 522 36.06 -1.68 -33.68
C GLU A 522 35.28 -0.42 -33.28
N TYR A 523 34.76 -0.36 -32.05
CA TYR A 523 33.86 0.73 -31.65
C TYR A 523 34.58 1.97 -31.09
N LEU A 524 35.77 1.83 -30.53
CA LEU A 524 36.56 2.95 -30.00
C LEU A 524 37.68 3.41 -30.95
N GLY A 525 37.87 2.73 -32.08
CA GLY A 525 38.89 3.09 -33.08
C GLY A 525 40.32 2.90 -32.57
N LEU A 526 40.60 1.74 -31.96
CA LEU A 526 41.89 1.45 -31.31
C LEU A 526 42.90 0.75 -32.24
N ASP A 527 42.67 0.81 -33.56
CA ASP A 527 43.55 0.18 -34.54
C ASP A 527 44.98 0.72 -34.44
N GLY A 528 45.97 -0.18 -34.53
CA GLY A 528 47.38 0.16 -34.43
C GLY A 528 47.92 0.31 -32.99
N GLN A 529 47.08 0.23 -31.96
CA GLN A 529 47.53 0.16 -30.56
C GLN A 529 47.97 -1.25 -30.16
N THR A 530 48.92 -1.34 -29.24
CA THR A 530 49.28 -2.58 -28.53
C THR A 530 48.17 -3.00 -27.56
N ASP A 531 48.17 -4.27 -27.12
CA ASP A 531 47.20 -4.77 -26.15
C ASP A 531 47.17 -3.94 -24.86
N ASP A 532 48.33 -3.50 -24.36
CA ASP A 532 48.42 -2.69 -23.14
C ASP A 532 47.84 -1.28 -23.35
N GLU A 533 48.10 -0.65 -24.50
CA GLU A 533 47.50 0.64 -24.86
C GLU A 533 45.98 0.53 -25.04
N LYS A 534 45.49 -0.57 -25.62
CA LYS A 534 44.05 -0.85 -25.75
C LYS A 534 43.40 -1.00 -24.38
N MET A 535 44.02 -1.74 -23.47
CA MET A 535 43.52 -1.90 -22.10
C MET A 535 43.37 -0.54 -21.40
N VAL A 536 44.39 0.32 -21.48
CA VAL A 536 44.32 1.68 -20.91
C VAL A 536 43.19 2.50 -21.55
N SER A 537 43.01 2.41 -22.87
CA SER A 537 41.92 3.11 -23.58
C SER A 537 40.54 2.63 -23.14
N ILE A 538 40.37 1.31 -22.99
CA ILE A 538 39.12 0.68 -22.53
C ILE A 538 38.82 1.09 -21.08
N GLU A 539 39.80 0.98 -20.18
CA GLU A 539 39.65 1.39 -18.77
C GLU A 539 39.24 2.86 -18.65
N ASN A 540 39.91 3.76 -19.38
CA ASN A 540 39.57 5.18 -19.39
C ASN A 540 38.17 5.44 -19.93
N TYR A 541 37.77 4.75 -21.00
CA TYR A 541 36.43 4.85 -21.57
C TYR A 541 35.36 4.43 -20.55
N LEU A 542 35.48 3.22 -19.99
CA LEU A 542 34.52 2.70 -19.02
C LEU A 542 34.47 3.56 -17.75
N TRP A 543 35.63 4.03 -17.26
CA TRP A 543 35.71 4.91 -16.11
C TRP A 543 35.01 6.26 -16.37
N SER A 544 35.20 6.86 -17.55
CA SER A 544 34.51 8.10 -17.90
C SER A 544 32.98 7.95 -17.88
N ASN A 545 32.47 6.76 -18.25
CA ASN A 545 31.05 6.44 -18.15
C ASN A 545 30.63 6.24 -16.69
N VAL A 546 31.46 5.65 -15.82
CA VAL A 546 31.21 5.60 -14.37
C VAL A 546 31.12 7.00 -13.75
N GLU A 547 32.03 7.91 -14.11
CA GLU A 547 31.99 9.29 -13.65
C GLU A 547 30.71 10.00 -14.12
N ARG A 548 30.31 9.79 -15.39
CA ARG A 548 29.06 10.30 -15.91
C ARG A 548 27.84 9.74 -15.17
N MET A 549 27.85 8.45 -14.83
CA MET A 549 26.80 7.82 -14.03
C MET A 549 26.69 8.48 -12.66
N ARG A 550 27.82 8.67 -11.97
CA ARG A 550 27.84 9.32 -10.64
C ARG A 550 27.33 10.75 -10.66
N GLN A 551 27.58 11.46 -11.76
CA GLN A 551 27.15 12.86 -11.91
C GLN A 551 25.65 12.99 -12.22
N ASN A 552 25.07 12.08 -12.99
CA ASN A 552 23.74 12.25 -13.57
C ASN A 552 22.69 11.25 -13.05
N ASN A 553 23.10 10.15 -12.44
CA ASN A 553 22.25 9.02 -12.06
C ASN A 553 22.43 8.69 -10.58
N PHE A 554 22.27 9.70 -9.74
CA PHE A 554 22.32 9.54 -8.30
C PHE A 554 21.20 8.62 -7.81
N TYR A 555 21.51 7.83 -6.80
CA TYR A 555 20.50 7.01 -6.13
C TYR A 555 19.54 7.88 -5.32
N ILE A 556 18.36 7.34 -5.03
CA ILE A 556 17.34 8.04 -4.24
C ILE A 556 17.85 8.42 -2.84
N THR A 557 17.33 9.49 -2.23
CA THR A 557 17.68 9.85 -0.85
C THR A 557 17.40 8.70 0.11
N ASP A 558 18.36 8.42 1.00
CA ASP A 558 18.32 7.28 1.93
C ASP A 558 18.04 5.94 1.23
N ALA A 559 18.59 5.76 0.02
CA ALA A 559 18.46 4.52 -0.73
C ALA A 559 18.97 3.32 0.11
N PRO A 560 18.20 2.22 0.16
CA PRO A 560 18.66 0.98 0.77
C PRO A 560 19.84 0.36 0.00
N GLY A 561 20.60 -0.48 0.70
CA GLY A 561 21.62 -1.34 0.13
C GLY A 561 21.03 -2.59 -0.53
N ARG A 562 21.91 -3.37 -1.16
CA ARG A 562 21.55 -4.59 -1.90
C ARG A 562 20.79 -5.66 -1.09
N PRO A 563 21.05 -5.89 0.22
CA PRO A 563 20.42 -6.97 0.99
C PRO A 563 18.89 -6.95 1.05
N VAL A 564 18.27 -5.77 0.91
CA VAL A 564 16.82 -5.60 1.01
C VAL A 564 16.18 -5.25 -0.34
N MET A 565 16.88 -5.43 -1.46
CA MET A 565 16.36 -5.13 -2.79
C MET A 565 15.51 -6.27 -3.34
N PRO A 566 14.43 -5.99 -4.09
CA PRO A 566 13.71 -7.01 -4.85
C PRO A 566 14.67 -7.85 -5.69
N GLN A 567 14.54 -9.18 -5.62
CA GLN A 567 15.36 -10.13 -6.38
C GLN A 567 14.46 -10.94 -7.31
N THR A 568 14.17 -10.44 -8.51
CA THR A 568 13.46 -11.26 -9.50
C THR A 568 14.43 -12.12 -10.31
N SER A 569 13.97 -13.30 -10.69
CA SER A 569 14.70 -14.21 -11.58
C SER A 569 14.02 -14.23 -12.95
N ARG A 570 14.69 -14.78 -13.97
CA ARG A 570 14.09 -15.00 -15.29
C ARG A 570 12.77 -15.78 -15.20
N SER A 571 12.66 -16.74 -14.29
CA SER A 571 11.46 -17.54 -14.10
C SER A 571 10.37 -16.88 -13.24
N THR A 572 10.72 -15.89 -12.40
CA THR A 572 9.76 -15.25 -11.49
C THR A 572 9.32 -13.85 -11.95
N PHE A 573 10.04 -13.22 -12.89
CA PHE A 573 9.73 -11.87 -13.36
C PHE A 573 8.30 -11.72 -13.89
N GLN A 574 7.89 -12.53 -14.88
CA GLN A 574 6.54 -12.44 -15.45
C GLN A 574 5.42 -12.80 -14.46
N PRO A 575 5.55 -13.89 -13.65
CA PRO A 575 4.57 -14.16 -12.60
C PRO A 575 4.41 -13.03 -11.58
N VAL A 576 5.51 -12.40 -11.14
CA VAL A 576 5.47 -11.27 -10.20
C VAL A 576 4.72 -10.09 -10.81
N LEU A 577 4.97 -9.75 -12.08
CA LEU A 577 4.25 -8.69 -12.77
C LEU A 577 2.77 -8.99 -12.94
N GLY A 578 2.42 -10.24 -13.26
CA GLY A 578 1.03 -10.67 -13.38
C GLY A 578 0.24 -10.56 -12.07
N LEU A 579 0.91 -10.70 -10.92
CA LEU A 579 0.29 -10.44 -9.61
C LEU A 579 0.11 -8.96 -9.33
N MET A 580 1.02 -8.09 -9.81
CA MET A 580 0.93 -6.65 -9.59
C MET A 580 -0.06 -5.95 -10.52
N GLN A 581 -0.27 -6.47 -11.73
CA GLN A 581 -1.12 -5.84 -12.73
C GLN A 581 -2.59 -5.79 -12.29
N GLY A 582 -3.23 -4.63 -12.46
CA GLY A 582 -4.65 -4.43 -12.17
C GLY A 582 -5.60 -5.23 -13.08
N PRO A 583 -6.73 -5.78 -12.57
CA PRO A 583 -7.13 -5.84 -11.16
C PRO A 583 -6.33 -6.90 -10.39
N SER A 584 -5.49 -6.44 -9.46
CA SER A 584 -4.55 -7.26 -8.70
C SER A 584 -5.21 -7.88 -7.47
N PRO A 585 -4.91 -9.15 -7.15
CA PRO A 585 -5.34 -9.76 -5.90
C PRO A 585 -4.52 -9.32 -4.68
N LEU A 586 -3.40 -8.61 -4.90
CA LEU A 586 -2.48 -8.22 -3.85
C LEU A 586 -2.95 -6.99 -3.08
N SER A 587 -2.62 -6.98 -1.79
CA SER A 587 -2.99 -5.92 -0.85
C SER A 587 -1.78 -5.05 -0.46
N TYR A 588 -1.17 -4.34 -1.42
CA TYR A 588 0.05 -3.53 -1.18
C TYR A 588 -0.17 -2.01 -1.14
N SER A 589 -1.35 -1.53 -1.56
CA SER A 589 -1.80 -0.16 -1.32
C SER A 589 -3.31 -0.17 -1.23
N PHE A 590 -3.86 0.65 -0.33
CA PHE A 590 -5.28 0.69 -0.05
C PHE A 590 -5.85 2.00 -0.58
N PRO A 591 -6.71 1.97 -1.61
CA PRO A 591 -7.59 3.10 -1.81
C PRO A 591 -8.46 3.27 -0.58
N ILE A 592 -8.99 4.47 -0.39
CA ILE A 592 -9.96 4.70 0.66
C ILE A 592 -11.15 3.79 0.44
N ILE A 593 -11.41 2.91 1.38
CA ILE A 593 -12.54 2.00 1.28
C ILE A 593 -13.76 2.66 1.87
N SER A 594 -14.94 2.27 1.39
CA SER A 594 -16.17 2.64 2.08
C SER A 594 -16.22 1.96 3.44
N TYR A 595 -16.17 2.77 4.50
CA TYR A 595 -16.08 2.26 5.86
C TYR A 595 -17.41 1.77 6.36
N LEU A 596 -17.49 0.45 6.49
CA LEU A 596 -18.52 -0.23 7.24
C LEU A 596 -18.07 -0.67 8.62
N GLY A 597 -16.75 -0.69 8.85
CA GLY A 597 -16.06 -1.13 10.07
C GLY A 597 -14.64 -1.55 9.77
#